data_AF-A0A2G6KKF2-F1
#
_entry.id   AF-A0A2G6KKF2-F1
#
_cell.length_a   1.000
_cell.length_b   1.000
_cell.length_c   1.000
_cell.angle_alpha   90.00
_cell.angle_beta   90.00
_cell.angle_gamma   90.00
#
_symmetry.space_group_name_H-M   'P 1'
#
loop_
_entity.id
_entity.type
_entity.pdbx_description
1 polymer ?
#
loop_
_entity_poly.entity_id
_entity_poly.type
_entity_poly.pdbx_seq_one_letter_code
_entity_poly.pdbx_strand_id
1 'polypeptide(L)'
;MLSCFDFRTCCWSDEILGAVEVPETYFPQAVPSGTIVGEVPHDVAIGLGLPDGVKVVAGGMDQACSFLGSGTLRDGDIQDSMGTVEAISITCDTRRIQEQHCQDLLRGYYSFNCHVLPGKSFVMAIVLRAGTILKWFKDSFLLRTLYRFW
;
A
#
# COMPACT_ATOMS: atom_id res chain seq x y z
N MET A 1 -2.76 -12.13 -4.06
CA MET A 1 -2.98 -11.73 -5.48
C MET A 1 -1.91 -10.77 -5.99
N LEU A 2 -1.27 -9.93 -5.14
CA LEU A 2 -0.11 -9.09 -5.55
C LEU A 2 1.25 -9.83 -5.58
N SER A 3 1.33 -11.07 -5.12
CA SER A 3 2.59 -11.81 -5.00
C SER A 3 3.31 -12.07 -6.33
N CYS A 4 2.61 -11.92 -7.47
CA CYS A 4 3.17 -12.13 -8.80
C CYS A 4 3.73 -10.84 -9.43
N PHE A 5 3.66 -9.68 -8.75
CA PHE A 5 4.17 -8.42 -9.27
C PHE A 5 5.61 -8.18 -8.80
N ASP A 6 6.54 -7.95 -9.72
CA ASP A 6 7.91 -7.62 -9.40
C ASP A 6 8.09 -6.10 -9.33
N PHE A 7 8.29 -5.59 -8.11
CA PHE A 7 8.48 -4.17 -7.85
C PHE A 7 9.77 -3.58 -8.46
N ARG A 8 10.74 -4.42 -8.82
CA ARG A 8 12.02 -3.98 -9.40
C ARG A 8 11.87 -3.66 -10.89
N THR A 9 11.12 -4.49 -11.59
CA THR A 9 10.85 -4.35 -13.03
C THR A 9 9.54 -3.62 -13.32
N CYS A 10 8.66 -3.52 -12.31
CA CYS A 10 7.28 -3.03 -12.44
C CYS A 10 6.45 -3.86 -13.44
N CYS A 11 6.73 -5.16 -13.54
CA CYS A 11 6.04 -6.10 -14.42
C CYS A 11 5.50 -7.29 -13.62
N TRP A 12 4.57 -8.04 -14.22
CA TRP A 12 4.20 -9.35 -13.70
C TRP A 12 5.37 -10.33 -13.88
N SER A 13 5.61 -11.17 -12.89
CA SER A 13 6.73 -12.12 -12.87
C SER A 13 6.36 -13.39 -13.63
N ASP A 14 6.97 -13.59 -14.80
CA ASP A 14 6.81 -14.80 -15.61
C ASP A 14 7.15 -16.08 -14.84
N GLU A 15 8.16 -16.02 -13.97
CA GLU A 15 8.57 -17.15 -13.12
C GLU A 15 7.44 -17.56 -12.16
N ILE A 16 6.88 -16.59 -11.43
CA ILE A 16 5.81 -16.87 -10.47
C ILE A 16 4.55 -17.29 -11.19
N LEU A 17 4.17 -16.58 -12.27
CA LEU A 17 3.00 -16.91 -13.09
C LEU A 17 3.10 -18.31 -13.71
N GLY A 18 4.28 -18.69 -14.20
CA GLY A 18 4.56 -20.03 -14.70
C GLY A 18 4.46 -21.09 -13.61
N ALA A 19 4.97 -20.81 -12.41
CA ALA A 19 4.92 -21.75 -11.27
C ALA A 19 3.49 -22.00 -10.77
N VAL A 20 2.59 -21.02 -10.88
CA VAL A 20 1.17 -21.17 -10.52
C VAL A 20 0.26 -21.48 -11.71
N GLU A 21 0.82 -21.65 -12.91
CA GLU A 21 0.10 -21.93 -14.16
C GLU A 21 -1.01 -20.90 -14.48
N VAL A 22 -0.77 -19.62 -14.16
CA VAL A 22 -1.74 -18.53 -14.44
C VAL A 22 -1.24 -17.67 -15.60
N PRO A 23 -2.03 -17.48 -16.68
CA PRO A 23 -1.67 -16.59 -17.78
C PRO A 23 -1.56 -15.13 -17.33
N GLU A 24 -0.53 -14.42 -17.80
CA GLU A 24 -0.38 -12.97 -17.55
C GLU A 24 -1.60 -12.17 -18.05
N THR A 25 -2.26 -12.63 -19.13
CA THR A 25 -3.45 -11.99 -19.70
C THR A 25 -4.64 -11.88 -18.76
N TYR A 26 -4.63 -12.58 -17.63
CA TYR A 26 -5.65 -12.44 -16.59
C TYR A 26 -5.43 -11.22 -15.71
N PHE A 27 -4.24 -10.63 -15.75
CA PHE A 27 -3.89 -9.44 -15.01
C PHE A 27 -4.04 -8.19 -15.89
N PRO A 28 -4.41 -7.05 -15.30
CA PRO A 28 -4.39 -5.79 -16.03
C PRO A 28 -2.95 -5.39 -16.37
N GLN A 29 -2.79 -4.57 -17.41
CA GLN A 29 -1.50 -3.94 -17.68
C GLN A 29 -1.07 -3.10 -16.47
N ALA A 30 0.11 -3.40 -15.92
CA ALA A 30 0.69 -2.60 -14.87
C ALA A 30 1.18 -1.26 -15.44
N VAL A 31 0.75 -0.17 -14.80
CA VAL A 31 1.17 1.18 -15.16
C VAL A 31 1.58 1.95 -13.89
N PRO A 32 2.48 2.94 -13.99
CA PRO A 32 2.81 3.78 -12.86
C PRO A 32 1.58 4.50 -12.28
N SER A 33 1.58 4.72 -10.96
CA SER A 33 0.61 5.61 -10.34
C SER A 33 0.67 7.01 -10.97
N GLY A 34 -0.48 7.63 -11.17
CA GLY A 34 -0.57 8.93 -11.86
C GLY A 34 -0.65 8.84 -13.38
N THR A 35 -0.53 7.67 -14.00
CA THR A 35 -0.74 7.49 -15.44
C THR A 35 -2.22 7.66 -15.81
N ILE A 36 -2.52 8.47 -16.83
CA ILE A 36 -3.88 8.52 -17.42
C ILE A 36 -4.13 7.19 -18.12
N VAL A 37 -5.12 6.44 -17.65
CA VAL A 37 -5.50 5.12 -18.21
C VAL A 37 -6.71 5.20 -19.13
N GLY A 38 -7.37 6.36 -19.18
CA GLY A 38 -8.47 6.60 -20.10
C GLY A 38 -9.31 7.80 -19.70
N GLU A 39 -10.53 7.79 -20.20
CA GLU A 39 -11.56 8.77 -19.92
C GLU A 39 -12.82 8.07 -19.44
N VAL A 40 -13.57 8.73 -18.57
CA VAL A 40 -14.89 8.25 -18.16
C VAL A 40 -15.79 8.29 -19.41
N PRO A 41 -16.44 7.17 -19.79
CA PRO A 41 -17.38 7.16 -20.90
C PRO A 41 -18.51 8.18 -20.70
N HIS A 42 -18.97 8.79 -21.80
CA HIS A 42 -19.97 9.86 -21.78
C HIS A 42 -21.25 9.51 -20.99
N ASP A 43 -21.81 8.33 -21.23
CA ASP A 43 -23.00 7.82 -20.56
C ASP A 43 -22.79 7.64 -19.05
N VAL A 44 -21.61 7.15 -18.66
CA VAL A 44 -21.21 7.03 -17.25
C VAL A 44 -21.00 8.41 -16.62
N ALA A 45 -20.37 9.34 -17.33
CA ALA A 45 -20.13 10.70 -16.85
C ALA A 45 -21.44 11.43 -16.55
N ILE A 46 -22.42 11.35 -17.46
CA ILE A 46 -23.77 11.89 -17.25
C ILE A 46 -24.42 11.27 -16.01
N GLY A 47 -24.37 9.94 -15.88
CA GLY A 47 -24.95 9.23 -14.74
C GLY A 47 -24.33 9.61 -13.38
N LEU A 48 -23.06 10.03 -13.37
CA LEU A 48 -22.33 10.48 -12.18
C LEU A 48 -22.37 12.00 -11.98
N GLY A 49 -22.99 12.76 -12.88
CA GLY A 49 -22.99 14.23 -12.85
C GLY A 49 -21.61 14.85 -13.12
N LEU A 50 -20.74 14.13 -13.82
CA LEU A 50 -19.41 14.57 -14.21
C LEU A 50 -19.43 15.21 -15.61
N PRO A 51 -18.56 16.18 -15.90
CA PRO A 51 -18.39 16.69 -17.25
C PRO A 51 -17.78 15.64 -18.18
N ASP A 52 -17.95 15.82 -19.49
CA ASP A 52 -17.27 15.00 -20.49
C ASP A 52 -15.75 15.20 -20.47
N GLY A 53 -15.02 14.15 -20.85
CA GLY A 53 -13.56 14.17 -20.94
C GLY A 53 -12.84 14.04 -19.60
N VAL A 54 -13.56 13.70 -18.51
CA VAL A 54 -12.93 13.41 -17.20
C VAL A 54 -11.95 12.26 -17.34
N LYS A 55 -10.69 12.51 -16.96
CA LYS A 55 -9.61 11.54 -17.04
C LYS A 55 -9.73 10.52 -15.92
N VAL A 56 -9.51 9.26 -16.26
CA VAL A 56 -9.28 8.18 -15.30
C VAL A 56 -7.78 8.03 -15.14
N VAL A 57 -7.30 8.14 -13.91
CA VAL A 57 -5.88 8.10 -13.57
C VAL A 57 -5.60 6.88 -12.70
N ALA A 58 -4.55 6.13 -13.02
CA ALA A 58 -4.09 5.02 -12.22
C ALA A 58 -3.80 5.48 -10.79
N GLY A 59 -4.48 4.83 -9.84
CA GLY A 59 -4.27 5.10 -8.42
C GLY A 59 -3.00 4.45 -7.88
N GLY A 60 -2.94 4.34 -6.57
CA GLY A 60 -1.91 3.61 -5.85
C GLY A 60 -2.50 2.95 -4.61
N MET A 61 -1.68 2.14 -3.94
CA MET A 61 -2.06 1.58 -2.64
C MET A 61 -2.32 2.70 -1.63
N ASP A 62 -3.29 2.53 -0.75
CA ASP A 62 -3.68 3.52 0.26
C ASP A 62 -2.50 4.03 1.09
N GLN A 63 -1.65 3.14 1.62
CA GLN A 63 -0.44 3.48 2.36
C GLN A 63 0.60 4.18 1.49
N ALA A 64 0.71 3.81 0.20
CA ALA A 64 1.62 4.50 -0.71
C ALA A 64 1.14 5.94 -0.98
N CYS A 65 -0.18 6.14 -1.09
CA CYS A 65 -0.81 7.44 -1.20
C CYS A 65 -0.73 8.26 0.10
N SER A 66 -0.69 7.62 1.27
CA SER A 66 -0.54 8.34 2.54
C SER A 66 0.79 9.08 2.62
N PHE A 67 1.88 8.50 2.11
CA PHE A 67 3.17 9.19 2.01
C PHE A 67 3.05 10.49 1.22
N LEU A 68 2.31 10.46 0.09
CA LEU A 68 2.02 11.65 -0.71
C LEU A 68 1.23 12.69 0.08
N GLY A 69 0.23 12.26 0.84
CA GLY A 69 -0.59 13.13 1.68
C GLY A 69 0.16 13.75 2.86
N SER A 70 1.10 13.04 3.47
CA SER A 70 1.90 13.51 4.61
C SER A 70 3.18 14.25 4.22
N GLY A 71 3.62 14.15 2.95
CA GLY A 71 4.85 14.77 2.47
C GLY A 71 6.14 14.00 2.83
N THR A 72 6.02 12.74 3.26
CA THR A 72 7.15 11.85 3.63
C THR A 72 7.76 11.16 2.40
N LEU A 73 8.30 11.97 1.50
CA LEU A 73 8.64 11.58 0.12
C LEU A 73 10.13 11.32 -0.13
N ARG A 74 10.99 11.63 0.84
CA ARG A 74 12.44 11.54 0.70
C ARG A 74 12.93 10.18 1.15
N ASP A 75 14.10 9.79 0.65
CA ASP A 75 14.74 8.57 1.10
C ASP A 75 15.05 8.64 2.59
N GLY A 76 14.61 7.62 3.33
CA GLY A 76 14.74 7.57 4.77
C GLY A 76 13.62 8.27 5.53
N ASP A 77 12.67 8.94 4.86
CA ASP A 77 11.47 9.42 5.54
C ASP A 77 10.67 8.24 6.08
N ILE A 78 10.23 8.36 7.33
CA ILE A 78 9.46 7.34 8.03
C ILE A 78 8.06 7.89 8.28
N GLN A 79 7.06 7.06 7.99
CA GLN A 79 5.69 7.29 8.37
C GLN A 79 5.26 6.23 9.39
N ASP A 80 4.72 6.67 10.51
CA ASP A 80 4.04 5.83 11.48
C ASP A 80 2.53 6.10 11.40
N SER A 81 1.76 5.07 11.05
CA SER A 81 0.31 5.11 10.97
C SER A 81 -0.28 4.18 12.03
N MET A 82 -0.73 4.76 13.15
CA MET A 82 -1.31 4.01 14.26
C MET A 82 -2.85 4.02 14.21
N GLY A 83 -3.43 2.87 13.87
CA GLY A 83 -4.86 2.60 13.93
C GLY A 83 -5.16 1.34 14.74
N THR A 84 -6.16 0.56 14.30
CA THR A 84 -6.44 -0.78 14.84
C THR A 84 -5.18 -1.66 14.86
N VAL A 85 -4.42 -1.56 13.76
CA VAL A 85 -3.05 -2.02 13.57
C VAL A 85 -2.15 -0.79 13.41
N GLU A 86 -0.87 -0.94 13.66
CA GLU A 86 0.13 0.10 13.41
C GLU A 86 1.00 -0.32 12.24
N ALA A 87 1.27 0.61 11.34
CA ALA A 87 2.14 0.41 10.19
C ALA A 87 3.27 1.43 10.23
N ILE A 88 4.50 0.94 10.43
CA ILE A 88 5.71 1.76 10.39
C ILE A 88 6.35 1.49 9.04
N SER A 89 6.45 2.53 8.22
CA SER A 89 6.92 2.42 6.84
C SER A 89 8.00 3.42 6.53
N ILE A 90 9.00 3.02 5.74
CA ILE A 90 10.13 3.86 5.35
C ILE A 90 10.24 3.96 3.83
N THR A 91 10.38 5.18 3.32
CA THR A 91 10.60 5.45 1.90
C THR A 91 12.06 5.14 1.52
N CYS A 92 12.24 4.44 0.42
CA CYS A 92 13.55 3.98 -0.06
C CYS A 92 13.69 4.19 -1.56
N ASP A 93 14.91 4.49 -2.02
CA ASP A 93 15.27 4.43 -3.43
C ASP A 93 15.34 2.97 -3.89
N THR A 94 14.53 2.60 -4.88
CA THR A 94 14.45 1.23 -5.38
C THR A 94 15.80 0.72 -5.88
N ARG A 95 16.65 1.60 -6.44
CA ARG A 95 17.96 1.23 -6.99
C ARG A 95 18.98 0.87 -5.92
N ARG A 96 18.74 1.26 -4.67
CA ARG A 96 19.62 0.94 -3.52
C ARG A 96 19.24 -0.39 -2.85
N ILE A 97 18.12 -0.99 -3.26
CA ILE A 97 17.68 -2.29 -2.75
C ILE A 97 18.50 -3.38 -3.44
N GLN A 98 19.16 -4.21 -2.63
CA GLN A 98 19.95 -5.34 -3.07
C GLN A 98 19.29 -6.62 -2.58
N GLU A 99 19.60 -7.75 -3.18
CA GLU A 99 19.01 -9.04 -2.81
C GLU A 99 19.24 -9.37 -1.31
N GLN A 100 20.42 -9.04 -0.77
CA GLN A 100 20.71 -9.21 0.65
C GLN A 100 19.73 -8.42 1.54
N HIS A 101 19.38 -7.18 1.16
CA HIS A 101 18.39 -6.39 1.88
C HIS A 101 17.00 -7.06 1.86
N CYS A 102 16.60 -7.63 0.72
CA CYS A 102 15.35 -8.38 0.61
C CYS A 102 15.32 -9.59 1.55
N GLN A 103 16.42 -10.36 1.61
CA GLN A 103 16.53 -11.52 2.49
C GLN A 103 16.48 -11.15 3.97
N ASP A 104 17.18 -10.08 4.37
CA ASP A 104 17.19 -9.64 5.77
C ASP A 104 15.84 -9.09 6.21
N LEU A 105 15.15 -8.36 5.33
CA LEU A 105 13.82 -7.84 5.61
C LEU A 105 12.76 -8.94 5.65
N LEU A 106 12.86 -9.96 4.78
CA LEU A 106 11.99 -11.14 4.82
C LEU A 106 12.15 -11.91 6.15
N ARG A 107 13.39 -12.09 6.64
CA ARG A 107 13.67 -12.70 7.95
C ARG A 107 13.07 -11.89 9.10
N GLY A 108 13.01 -10.57 8.94
CA GLY A 108 12.38 -9.64 9.88
C GLY A 108 10.87 -9.51 9.73
N TYR A 109 10.23 -10.26 8.82
CA TYR A 109 8.80 -10.17 8.49
C TYR A 109 8.35 -8.78 8.00
N TYR A 110 9.25 -8.05 7.35
CA TYR A 110 8.94 -6.79 6.69
C TYR A 110 8.51 -7.05 5.24
N SER A 111 7.60 -6.21 4.73
CA SER A 111 7.13 -6.28 3.34
C SER A 111 7.71 -5.16 2.49
N PHE A 112 8.04 -5.48 1.23
CA PHE A 112 8.39 -4.51 0.21
C PHE A 112 7.19 -4.18 -0.66
N ASN A 113 7.01 -2.89 -0.93
CA ASN A 113 5.87 -2.40 -1.70
C ASN A 113 6.30 -1.27 -2.63
N CYS A 114 5.54 -1.09 -3.72
CA CYS A 114 5.74 -0.01 -4.67
C CYS A 114 5.26 1.32 -4.09
N HIS A 115 6.08 2.35 -4.18
CA HIS A 115 5.65 3.70 -3.86
C HIS A 115 4.88 4.28 -5.06
N VAL A 116 4.01 5.26 -4.82
CA VAL A 116 3.39 6.07 -5.90
C VAL A 116 4.39 7.00 -6.62
N LEU A 117 5.62 7.12 -6.09
CA LEU A 117 6.66 7.97 -6.65
C LEU A 117 7.55 7.15 -7.57
N PRO A 118 7.87 7.63 -8.78
CA PRO A 118 8.75 6.93 -9.70
C PRO A 118 10.12 6.61 -9.08
N GLY A 119 10.55 5.35 -9.18
CA GLY A 119 11.85 4.90 -8.68
C GLY A 119 11.95 4.80 -7.15
N LYS A 120 10.83 4.90 -6.44
CA LYS A 120 10.76 4.71 -4.99
C LYS A 120 9.98 3.44 -4.66
N SER A 121 10.40 2.82 -3.57
CA SER A 121 9.70 1.73 -2.89
C SER A 121 9.54 2.11 -1.43
N PHE A 122 8.73 1.38 -0.69
CA PHE A 122 8.75 1.47 0.76
C PHE A 122 8.77 0.10 1.39
N VAL A 123 9.41 0.04 2.56
CA VAL A 123 9.41 -1.13 3.43
C VAL A 123 8.42 -0.86 4.54
N MET A 124 7.58 -1.85 4.86
CA MET A 124 6.56 -1.72 5.87
C MET A 124 6.66 -2.84 6.91
N ALA A 125 6.64 -2.42 8.18
CA ALA A 125 6.42 -3.24 9.35
C ALA A 125 4.96 -3.09 9.79
N ILE A 126 4.33 -4.19 10.23
CA ILE A 126 2.97 -4.14 10.76
C ILE A 126 2.94 -4.70 12.17
N VAL A 127 2.42 -3.92 13.11
CA VAL A 127 2.04 -4.38 14.45
C VAL A 127 0.53 -4.64 14.46
N LEU A 128 0.16 -5.92 14.38
CA LEU A 128 -1.24 -6.35 14.22
C LEU A 128 -2.16 -6.00 15.41
N ARG A 129 -1.58 -5.64 16.57
CA ARG A 129 -2.31 -5.38 17.81
C ARG A 129 -1.81 -4.08 18.44
N ALA A 130 -2.06 -2.96 17.77
CA ALA A 130 -1.74 -1.61 18.27
C ALA A 130 -2.96 -0.98 18.95
N GLY A 131 -3.73 -0.13 18.27
CA GLY A 131 -4.90 0.53 18.86
C GLY A 131 -5.96 -0.44 19.40
N THR A 132 -6.02 -1.67 18.88
CA THR A 132 -6.92 -2.72 19.41
C THR A 132 -6.63 -3.04 20.88
N ILE A 133 -5.35 -3.11 21.29
CA ILE A 133 -5.01 -3.44 22.68
C ILE A 133 -5.36 -2.28 23.62
N LEU A 134 -5.15 -1.04 23.16
CA LEU A 134 -5.51 0.17 23.90
C LEU A 134 -7.03 0.28 24.06
N LYS A 135 -7.79 0.00 23.00
CA LYS A 135 -9.25 -0.04 23.04
C LYS A 135 -9.76 -1.11 23.99
N TRP A 136 -9.25 -2.34 23.88
CA TRP A 136 -9.62 -3.43 24.77
C TRP A 136 -9.34 -3.10 26.24
N PHE A 137 -8.16 -2.52 26.53
CA PHE A 137 -7.79 -2.12 27.89
C PHE A 137 -8.76 -1.07 28.45
N LYS A 138 -9.04 -0.02 27.67
CA LYS A 138 -10.02 1.02 28.05
C LYS A 138 -11.40 0.42 28.33
N ASP A 139 -11.90 -0.45 27.45
CA ASP A 139 -13.24 -1.01 27.56
C ASP A 139 -13.34 -2.03 28.71
N SER A 140 -12.25 -2.74 29.02
CA SER A 140 -12.23 -3.78 30.08
C SER A 140 -11.99 -3.20 31.47
N PHE A 141 -11.16 -2.18 31.60
CA PHE A 141 -10.70 -1.69 32.91
C PHE A 141 -11.12 -0.25 33.22
N LEU A 142 -11.29 0.62 32.22
CA LEU A 142 -11.64 2.03 32.47
C LEU A 142 -13.15 2.26 32.42
N LEU A 143 -13.87 1.62 31.49
CA LEU A 143 -15.32 1.76 31.38
C LEU A 143 -16.10 0.86 32.34
N ARG A 144 -15.57 -0.30 32.74
CA ARG A 144 -16.23 -1.18 33.74
C ARG A 144 -16.17 -0.64 35.17
N THR A 145 -15.23 0.25 35.46
CA THR A 145 -15.04 0.81 36.82
C THR A 145 -16.03 1.94 37.10
N LEU A 146 -16.54 2.63 36.08
CA LEU A 146 -17.55 3.68 36.23
C LEU A 146 -18.97 3.15 36.55
N TYR A 147 -19.25 1.86 36.30
CA TYR A 147 -20.54 1.21 36.59
C TYR A 147 -20.53 0.34 37.87
N ARG A 148 -19.44 0.34 38.65
CA ARG A 148 -19.35 -0.41 39.91
C ARG A 148 -19.42 0.47 41.17
N PHE A 149 -19.61 1.78 40.99
CA PHE A 149 -19.73 2.75 42.09
C PHE A 149 -21.04 3.56 42.06
N TRP A 150 -22.04 3.09 41.30
CA TRP A 150 -23.44 3.52 41.38
C TRP A 150 -24.35 2.30 41.45
#